data_AF-A0A0Q7XDC2-F1
#
_entry.id   AF-A0A0Q7XDC2-F1
#
_cell.length_a   1.000
_cell.length_b   1.000
_cell.length_c   1.000
_cell.angle_alpha   90.00
_cell.angle_beta   90.00
_cell.angle_gamma   90.00
#
_symmetry.space_group_name_H-M   'P 1'
#
loop_
_entity.id
_entity.type
_entity.pdbx_description
1 polymer ?
#
loop_
_entity_poly.entity_id
_entity_poly.type
_entity_poly.pdbx_seq_one_letter_code
_entity_poly.pdbx_strand_id
1 'polypeptide(L)'
;MLASLRREVNCSHIDISGVGEILLTVYRKQCRARLLDGCTAWPGALLLHLELEGGQRLWLALLQDSVADGGWRRLQAAVRTQLQKM
;
A
#
# COMPACT_ATOMS: atom_id res chain seq x y z
N MET A 1 9.08 23.89 13.89
CA MET A 1 7.64 23.64 13.65
C MET A 1 7.49 22.24 13.04
N LEU A 2 7.61 21.19 13.85
CA LEU A 2 7.66 19.77 13.41
C LEU A 2 6.57 18.95 14.13
N ALA A 3 5.32 19.40 14.04
CA ALA A 3 4.23 18.88 14.90
C ALA A 3 3.15 18.07 14.16
N SER A 4 3.35 17.65 12.91
CA SER A 4 2.21 17.14 12.10
C SER A 4 2.40 15.78 11.43
N LEU A 5 3.45 15.01 11.77
CA LEU A 5 3.60 13.63 11.30
C LEU A 5 3.16 12.59 12.34
N ARG A 6 2.18 12.92 13.19
CA ARG A 6 1.29 11.87 13.72
C ARG A 6 0.43 11.40 12.55
N ARG A 7 1.02 10.54 11.72
CA ARG A 7 0.35 9.89 10.61
C ARG A 7 -0.70 8.99 11.25
N GLU A 8 -1.94 9.46 11.33
CA GLU A 8 -3.06 8.65 11.80
C GLU A 8 -3.08 7.38 10.95
N VAL A 9 -2.69 6.26 11.57
CA VAL A 9 -2.74 4.94 10.93
C VAL A 9 -4.21 4.54 10.93
N ASN A 10 -4.96 5.06 9.96
CA ASN A 10 -6.33 4.67 9.72
C ASN A 10 -6.31 3.36 8.95
N CYS A 11 -6.98 2.35 9.50
CA CYS A 11 -7.22 1.08 8.85
C CYS A 11 -7.66 1.32 7.41
N SER A 12 -6.80 0.92 6.46
CA SER A 12 -6.99 1.16 5.05
C SER A 12 -7.20 -0.19 4.38
N HIS A 13 -8.35 -0.36 3.72
CA HIS A 13 -8.64 -1.61 3.01
C HIS A 13 -7.99 -1.56 1.64
N ILE A 14 -7.11 -2.50 1.34
CA ILE A 14 -6.33 -2.53 0.11
C ILE A 14 -6.81 -3.68 -0.76
N ASP A 15 -7.31 -3.35 -1.94
CA ASP A 15 -7.69 -4.30 -2.98
C ASP A 15 -6.70 -4.20 -4.14
N ILE A 16 -6.37 -5.33 -4.78
CA ILE A 16 -5.45 -5.36 -5.92
C ILE A 16 -6.25 -5.73 -7.15
N SER A 17 -6.51 -4.75 -8.00
CA SER A 17 -7.48 -4.85 -9.09
C SER A 17 -6.86 -5.19 -10.45
N GLY A 18 -5.53 -5.28 -10.57
CA GLY A 18 -4.85 -5.57 -11.85
C GLY A 18 -3.33 -5.63 -11.78
N VAL A 19 -2.66 -5.78 -12.93
CA VAL A 19 -1.19 -5.72 -13.01
C VAL A 19 -0.75 -4.26 -12.95
N GLY A 20 -0.08 -3.84 -11.87
CA GLY A 20 0.48 -2.50 -11.69
C GLY A 20 -0.35 -1.60 -10.77
N GLU A 21 -1.58 -2.00 -10.45
CA GLU A 21 -2.57 -1.14 -9.82
C GLU A 21 -2.98 -1.68 -8.44
N ILE A 22 -2.93 -0.79 -7.45
CA ILE A 22 -3.47 -1.03 -6.11
C ILE A 22 -4.61 -0.03 -5.86
N LEU A 23 -5.74 -0.55 -5.39
CA LEU A 23 -6.87 0.24 -4.90
C LEU A 23 -6.75 0.43 -3.39
N LEU A 24 -6.62 1.67 -2.95
CA LEU A 24 -6.54 2.02 -1.53
C LEU A 24 -7.88 2.60 -1.08
N THR A 25 -8.51 1.99 -0.07
CA THR A 25 -9.69 2.55 0.60
C THR A 25 -9.26 3.18 1.92
N VAL A 26 -9.16 4.50 1.93
CA VAL A 26 -8.83 5.31 3.13
C VAL A 26 -10.07 6.15 3.43
N TYR A 27 -10.70 6.01 4.60
CA TYR A 27 -11.92 6.75 5.00
C TYR A 27 -13.09 6.70 4.00
N ARG A 28 -13.44 5.51 3.47
CA ARG A 28 -14.48 5.34 2.43
C ARG A 28 -14.22 6.08 1.11
N LYS A 29 -13.04 6.65 0.90
CA LYS A 29 -12.58 7.11 -0.41
C LYS A 29 -11.63 6.08 -1.00
N GLN A 30 -12.00 5.57 -2.17
CA GLN A 30 -11.13 4.76 -3.01
C GLN A 30 -10.26 5.70 -3.85
N CYS A 31 -8.95 5.49 -3.82
CA CYS A 31 -8.02 6.13 -4.76
C CYS A 31 -7.20 5.06 -5.47
N ARG A 32 -6.95 5.28 -6.76
CA ARG A 32 -6.01 4.45 -7.53
C ARG A 32 -4.60 4.97 -7.30
N ALA A 33 -3.69 4.03 -7.11
CA ALA A 33 -2.27 4.29 -7.00
C ALA A 33 -1.49 3.33 -7.91
N ARG A 34 -0.50 3.86 -8.60
CA ARG A 34 0.48 3.09 -9.37
C ARG A 34 1.67 2.75 -8.48
N LEU A 35 2.09 1.49 -8.50
CA LEU A 35 3.35 1.08 -7.88
C LEU A 35 4.56 1.61 -8.66
N LEU A 36 5.53 2.14 -7.92
CA LEU A 36 6.83 2.59 -8.41
C LEU A 36 7.95 1.69 -7.90
N ASP A 37 9.14 1.79 -8.49
CA ASP A 37 10.31 1.01 -8.09
C ASP A 37 10.75 1.32 -6.65
N GLY A 38 11.51 0.38 -6.08
CA GLY A 38 12.06 0.49 -4.72
C GLY A 38 11.15 -0.05 -3.62
N CYS A 39 10.02 -0.66 -3.98
CA CYS A 39 9.16 -1.34 -3.03
C CYS A 39 9.87 -2.53 -2.37
N THR A 40 9.59 -2.79 -1.09
CA THR A 40 10.18 -3.89 -0.33
C THR A 40 9.11 -4.67 0.44
N ALA A 41 9.29 -6.00 0.49
CA ALA A 41 8.33 -6.92 1.09
C ALA A 41 8.99 -7.83 2.13
N TRP A 42 8.71 -7.58 3.41
CA TRP A 42 9.13 -8.40 4.54
C TRP A 42 7.98 -9.27 5.06
N PRO A 43 8.26 -10.34 5.82
CA PRO A 43 7.24 -11.23 6.37
C PRO A 43 6.10 -10.52 7.12
N GLY A 44 6.39 -9.44 7.87
CA GLY A 44 5.41 -8.70 8.68
C GLY A 44 5.24 -7.23 8.29
N ALA A 45 5.92 -6.75 7.25
CA ALA A 45 5.80 -5.37 6.79
C ALA A 45 5.95 -5.26 5.27
N LEU A 46 5.25 -4.32 4.66
CA LEU A 46 5.41 -3.94 3.26
C LEU A 46 5.70 -2.44 3.20
N LEU A 47 6.68 -2.05 2.40
CA LEU A 47 6.95 -0.65 2.11
C LEU A 47 6.77 -0.43 0.61
N LEU A 48 5.72 0.32 0.28
CA LEU A 48 5.29 0.55 -1.09
C LEU A 48 5.59 1.99 -1.50
N HIS A 49 6.25 2.15 -2.63
CA HIS A 49 6.42 3.44 -3.31
C HIS A 49 5.28 3.61 -4.31
N LEU A 50 4.50 4.67 -4.16
CA LEU A 50 3.25 4.85 -4.89
C LEU A 50 3.17 6.23 -5.54
N GLU A 51 2.57 6.28 -6.73
CA GLU A 51 2.11 7.52 -7.38
C GLU A 51 0.58 7.53 -7.42
N LEU A 52 -0.05 8.54 -6.83
CA LEU A 52 -1.50 8.73 -6.84
C LEU A 52 -1.95 9.33 -8.19
N GLU A 53 -3.25 9.23 -8.52
CA GLU A 53 -3.83 9.83 -9.75
C GLU A 53 -3.55 11.33 -9.91
N GLY A 54 -3.28 12.06 -8.82
CA GLY A 54 -2.86 13.47 -8.86
C GLY A 54 -1.38 13.72 -9.10
N GLY A 55 -0.58 12.69 -9.43
CA GLY A 55 0.88 12.77 -9.60
C GLY A 55 1.66 12.86 -8.27
N GLN A 56 0.97 12.87 -7.14
CA GLN A 56 1.62 12.88 -5.83
C GLN A 56 2.28 11.53 -5.54
N ARG A 57 3.56 11.57 -5.18
CA ARG A 57 4.34 10.39 -4.78
C ARG A 57 4.39 10.25 -3.27
N LEU A 58 4.25 9.02 -2.77
CA LEU A 58 4.35 8.73 -1.35
C LEU A 58 4.89 7.33 -1.08
N TRP A 59 5.47 7.19 0.11
CA TRP A 59 5.78 5.89 0.69
C TRP A 59 4.67 5.47 1.65
N LEU A 60 4.14 4.28 1.44
CA LEU A 60 3.14 3.64 2.29
C LEU A 60 3.77 2.45 3.00
N ALA A 61 3.86 2.54 4.33
CA ALA A 61 4.23 1.41 5.18
C ALA A 61 2.96 0.70 5.64
N LEU A 62 2.88 -0.60 5.38
CA LEU A 62 1.79 -1.47 5.82
C LEU A 62 2.35 -2.51 6.77
N LEU A 63 1.67 -2.65 7.90
CA LEU A 63 1.96 -3.66 8.90
C LEU A 63 0.86 -4.71 8.87
N GLN A 64 1.16 -5.91 9.40
CA GLN A 64 0.22 -7.03 9.39
C GLN A 64 -1.13 -6.71 10.05
N ASP A 65 -1.11 -5.92 11.12
CA ASP A 65 -2.29 -5.46 11.87
C ASP A 65 -3.12 -4.41 11.13
N SER A 66 -2.61 -3.84 10.05
CA SER A 66 -3.33 -2.89 9.20
C SER A 66 -4.29 -3.57 8.21
N VAL A 67 -4.25 -4.91 8.13
CA VAL A 67 -5.04 -5.72 7.20
C VAL A 67 -5.90 -6.69 8.00
N ALA A 68 -7.14 -6.89 7.55
CA ALA A 68 -8.04 -7.86 8.17
C ALA A 68 -7.41 -9.27 8.23
N ASP A 69 -7.80 -10.03 9.26
CA ASP A 69 -7.28 -11.37 9.50
C ASP A 69 -7.35 -12.26 8.24
N GLY A 70 -6.23 -12.93 7.94
CA GLY A 70 -6.08 -13.77 6.74
C GLY A 70 -5.84 -13.01 5.43
N GLY A 71 -6.01 -11.69 5.39
CA GLY A 71 -5.73 -10.85 4.22
C GLY A 71 -4.24 -10.59 3.97
N TRP A 72 -3.42 -10.61 5.03
CA TRP A 72 -2.00 -10.27 4.95
C TRP A 72 -1.20 -11.14 3.98
N ARG A 73 -1.35 -12.47 4.06
CA ARG A 73 -0.62 -13.41 3.18
C ARG A 73 -0.98 -13.20 1.71
N ARG A 74 -2.25 -12.94 1.41
CA ARG A 74 -2.74 -12.68 0.05
C ARG A 74 -2.16 -11.37 -0.49
N LEU A 75 -2.21 -10.31 0.32
CA LEU A 75 -1.63 -9.01 -0.03
C LEU A 75 -0.13 -9.12 -0.30
N GLN A 76 0.62 -9.77 0.59
CA GLN A 76 2.06 -9.95 0.44
C GLN A 76 2.39 -10.75 -0.84
N ALA A 77 1.65 -11.80 -1.16
CA ALA A 77 1.85 -12.58 -2.39
C ALA A 77 1.58 -11.76 -3.66
N ALA A 78 0.50 -10.97 -3.65
CA ALA A 78 0.12 -10.13 -4.78
C ALA A 78 1.13 -9.00 -5.00
N VAL A 79 1.60 -8.35 -3.92
CA VAL A 79 2.69 -7.36 -3.99
C VAL A 79 3.97 -8.00 -4.49
N ARG A 80 4.40 -9.16 -3.98
CA ARG A 80 5.61 -9.84 -4.48
C ARG A 80 5.52 -10.18 -5.96
N THR A 81 4.37 -10.66 -6.42
CA THR A 81 4.11 -10.93 -7.84
C THR A 81 4.19 -9.65 -8.67
N GLN A 82 3.72 -8.53 -8.13
CA GLN A 82 3.85 -7.22 -8.74
C GLN A 82 5.31 -6.79 -8.88
N LEU A 83 6.10 -6.91 -7.82
CA LEU A 83 7.52 -6.53 -7.82
C LEU A 83 8.38 -7.36 -8.76
N GLN A 84 7.97 -8.59 -9.07
CA GLN A 84 8.66 -9.44 -10.06
C GLN A 84 8.37 -9.05 -11.51
N LYS A 85 7.33 -8.24 -11.74
CA LYS A 85 6.89 -7.81 -13.08
C LYS A 85 7.34 -6.39 -13.44
N MET A 86 7.92 -5.67 -12.48
CA MET A 86 8.48 -4.33 -12.62
C MET A 86 9.97 -4.46 -12.95
#